data_AF-A0A2U1MQA4-F1
#
_entry.id   AF-A0A2U1MQA4-F1
#
_cell.length_a   1.000
_cell.length_b   1.000
_cell.length_c   1.000
_cell.angle_alpha   90.00
_cell.angle_beta   90.00
_cell.angle_gamma   90.00
#
_symmetry.space_group_name_H-M   'P 1'
#
loop_
_entity.id
_entity.type
_entity.pdbx_description
1 polymer ?
#
loop_
_entity_poly.entity_id
_entity_poly.type
_entity_poly.pdbx_seq_one_letter_code
_entity_poly.pdbx_strand_id
1 'polypeptide(L)'
;MVNWHGWAKIRGYSLAHYHIVTPKMLAELQRKVMSQAWHGRQRQRATRQEKLRLQALKSDDQEAYLRMVEESKNERLTMLLGKMNDLLVRLGAVVRRQKDAKHDGIEPLNGPQAEVHHTPTTKMKILEESVRDEDDDLIEAKLDDGVTEQPSILQGGELRQYQLEGLQWMLFLFNNNLNGILADEMGLGKTIRTISLIAYLMENKGVTGPHLIVAPKAALPNWINEFSTWAPSIAAYLYDGRREQRKAMQKELSQGKFSVLITHYDLIIKDKAFLKKIHWHYMVVDKDTG
;
A
#
# COMPACT_ATOMS: atom_id res chain seq x y z
N MET A 1 28.87 65.17 21.79
CA MET A 1 29.77 64.50 22.75
C MET A 1 29.16 64.62 24.14
N VAL A 2 28.61 63.54 24.69
CA VAL A 2 28.04 63.57 26.05
C VAL A 2 29.19 63.41 27.04
N ASN A 3 29.35 64.35 27.98
CA ASN A 3 30.45 64.34 28.94
C ASN A 3 30.14 63.36 30.09
N TRP A 4 30.62 62.11 29.94
CA TRP A 4 30.43 61.01 30.89
C TRP A 4 31.18 61.18 32.22
N HIS A 5 32.07 62.19 32.35
CA HIS A 5 32.86 62.41 33.57
C HIS A 5 32.03 62.89 34.76
N GLY A 6 30.91 63.59 34.52
CA GLY A 6 30.06 64.12 35.59
C GLY A 6 29.18 63.06 36.27
N TRP A 7 28.74 62.04 35.53
CA TRP A 7 27.78 61.05 36.03
C TRP A 7 28.41 59.95 36.88
N ALA A 8 29.70 59.62 36.65
CA ALA A 8 30.39 58.58 37.42
C ALA A 8 30.65 58.98 38.89
N LYS A 9 30.76 60.28 39.19
CA LYS A 9 31.10 60.79 40.52
C LYS A 9 29.92 60.75 41.51
N ILE A 10 28.68 60.65 41.02
CA ILE A 10 27.45 60.74 41.84
C ILE A 10 27.05 59.38 42.45
N ARG A 11 27.51 58.24 41.90
CA ARG A 11 27.10 56.90 42.35
C ARG A 11 28.17 56.05 43.04
N GLY A 12 29.34 56.62 43.37
CA GLY A 12 30.36 55.93 44.17
C GLY A 12 31.04 54.71 43.51
N TYR A 13 30.87 54.51 42.19
CA TYR A 13 31.57 53.45 41.46
C TYR A 13 32.93 53.97 40.97
N SER A 14 34.01 53.27 41.34
CA SER A 14 35.36 53.53 40.80
C SER A 14 35.35 53.42 39.26
N LEU A 15 36.06 54.34 38.58
CA LEU A 15 36.23 54.33 37.12
C LEU A 15 36.65 52.94 36.58
N ALA A 16 37.42 52.18 37.37
CA ALA A 16 37.87 50.83 37.04
C ALA A 16 36.70 49.83 36.90
N HIS A 17 35.62 50.00 37.66
CA HIS A 17 34.42 49.16 37.55
C HIS A 17 33.67 49.42 36.22
N TYR A 18 33.63 50.67 35.76
CA TYR A 18 33.01 51.03 34.48
C TYR A 18 33.81 50.50 33.27
N HIS A 19 35.15 50.56 33.33
CA HIS A 19 36.02 50.07 32.26
C HIS A 19 36.05 48.53 32.13
N ILE A 20 35.62 47.77 33.14
CA ILE A 20 35.56 46.29 33.10
C ILE A 20 34.15 45.78 32.78
N VAL A 21 33.11 46.47 33.26
CA VAL A 21 31.70 46.08 33.03
C VAL A 21 31.28 46.36 31.60
N THR A 22 31.76 47.45 30.99
CA THR A 22 31.36 47.84 29.63
C THR A 22 31.85 46.88 28.54
N PRO A 23 33.11 46.36 28.53
CA PRO A 23 33.56 45.39 27.53
C PRO A 23 32.96 44.00 27.72
N LYS A 24 32.76 43.56 28.98
CA LYS A 24 32.12 42.26 29.27
C LYS A 24 30.65 42.24 28.86
N MET A 25 29.89 43.30 29.19
CA MET A 25 28.50 43.44 28.72
C MET A 25 28.44 43.53 27.18
N LEU A 26 29.36 44.25 26.54
CA LEU A 26 29.44 44.30 25.07
C LEU A 26 29.67 42.91 24.47
N ALA A 27 30.59 42.12 25.03
CA ALA A 27 30.90 40.78 24.56
C ALA A 27 29.72 39.80 24.74
N GLU A 28 28.93 39.94 25.81
CA GLU A 28 27.70 39.17 26.01
C GLU A 28 26.59 39.55 25.03
N LEU A 29 26.39 40.85 24.80
CA LEU A 29 25.46 41.35 23.78
C LEU A 29 25.85 40.89 22.38
N GLN A 30 27.13 40.97 22.01
CA GLN A 30 27.64 40.47 20.74
C GLN A 30 27.38 38.96 20.57
N ARG A 31 27.65 38.15 21.61
CA ARG A 31 27.33 36.70 21.58
C ARG A 31 25.83 36.44 21.40
N LYS A 32 24.97 37.17 22.12
CA LYS A 32 23.51 37.02 22.04
C LYS A 32 22.95 37.42 20.67
N VAL A 33 23.46 38.52 20.09
CA VAL A 33 23.10 38.97 18.73
C VAL A 33 23.56 37.96 17.68
N MET A 34 24.79 37.43 17.81
CA MET A 34 25.32 36.41 16.90
C MET A 34 24.53 35.09 16.99
N SER A 35 24.14 34.67 18.19
CA SER A 35 23.26 33.50 18.41
C SER A 35 21.87 33.74 17.80
N GLN A 36 21.23 34.88 18.03
CA GLN A 36 19.93 35.22 17.42
C GLN A 36 20.00 35.26 15.90
N ALA A 37 21.06 35.86 15.34
CA ALA A 37 21.29 35.89 13.90
C ALA A 37 21.56 34.49 13.33
N TRP A 38 22.28 33.63 14.07
CA TRP A 38 22.47 32.23 13.71
C TRP A 38 21.13 31.48 13.69
N HIS A 39 20.31 31.57 14.74
CA HIS A 39 18.99 30.94 14.79
C HIS A 39 18.02 31.48 13.73
N GLY A 40 18.11 32.77 13.38
CA GLY A 40 17.35 33.37 12.28
C GLY A 40 17.77 32.79 10.92
N ARG A 41 19.07 32.69 10.66
CA ARG A 41 19.62 32.08 9.44
C ARG A 41 19.28 30.59 9.34
N GLN A 42 19.30 29.86 10.46
CA GLN A 42 18.91 28.44 10.48
C GLN A 42 17.44 28.25 10.12
N ARG A 43 16.53 29.06 10.68
CA ARG A 43 15.11 29.04 10.33
C ARG A 43 14.87 29.35 8.85
N GLN A 44 15.53 30.37 8.31
CA GLN A 44 15.45 30.69 6.88
C GLN A 44 15.98 29.58 5.98
N ARG A 45 17.09 28.92 6.36
CA ARG A 45 17.63 27.76 5.64
C ARG A 45 16.65 26.59 5.66
N ALA A 46 16.07 26.27 6.81
CA ALA A 46 15.07 25.22 6.94
C ALA A 46 13.83 25.51 6.07
N THR A 47 13.28 26.73 6.13
CA THR A 47 12.14 27.13 5.28
C THR A 47 12.49 27.10 3.79
N ARG A 48 13.72 27.46 3.41
CA ARG A 48 14.17 27.38 2.00
C ARG A 48 14.30 25.94 1.54
N GLN A 49 14.87 25.06 2.36
CA GLN A 49 14.97 23.62 2.07
C GLN A 49 13.58 22.99 1.94
N GLU A 50 12.64 23.34 2.80
CA GLU A 50 11.26 22.86 2.73
C GLU A 50 10.55 23.33 1.45
N LYS A 51 10.74 24.60 1.05
CA LYS A 51 10.24 25.11 -0.24
C LYS A 51 10.84 24.36 -1.44
N LEU A 52 12.14 24.09 -1.42
CA LEU A 52 12.81 23.33 -2.48
C LEU A 52 12.31 21.89 -2.55
N ARG A 53 12.09 21.23 -1.41
CA ARG A 53 11.48 19.89 -1.35
C ARG A 53 10.09 19.88 -1.97
N LEU A 54 9.24 20.83 -1.59
CA LEU A 54 7.89 20.97 -2.14
C LEU A 54 7.92 21.30 -3.64
N GLN A 55 8.92 22.04 -4.10
CA GLN A 55 9.08 22.36 -5.51
C GLN A 55 9.49 21.14 -6.33
N ALA A 56 10.47 20.35 -5.86
CA ALA A 56 10.86 19.10 -6.51
C ALA A 56 9.68 18.10 -6.58
N LEU A 57 8.89 18.01 -5.50
CA LEU A 57 7.67 17.18 -5.50
C LEU A 57 6.63 17.68 -6.52
N LYS A 58 6.49 18.99 -6.69
CA LYS A 58 5.57 19.59 -7.66
C LYS A 58 6.04 19.48 -9.11
N SER A 59 7.35 19.34 -9.33
CA SER A 59 7.94 19.16 -10.65
C SER A 59 8.20 17.70 -11.00
N ASP A 60 7.69 16.76 -10.19
CA ASP A 60 7.87 15.31 -10.34
C ASP A 60 9.34 14.85 -10.41
N ASP A 61 10.25 15.63 -9.82
CA ASP A 61 11.69 15.34 -9.78
C ASP A 61 12.00 14.47 -8.55
N GLN A 62 11.84 13.16 -8.73
CA GLN A 62 12.00 12.17 -7.66
C GLN A 62 13.44 12.07 -7.15
N GLU A 63 14.44 12.22 -8.03
CA GLU A 63 15.86 12.17 -7.65
C GLU A 63 16.25 13.36 -6.75
N ALA A 64 15.78 14.56 -7.08
CA ALA A 64 16.05 15.74 -6.25
C ALA A 64 15.38 15.61 -4.88
N TYR A 65 14.18 15.03 -4.82
CA TYR A 65 13.48 14.75 -3.56
C TYR A 65 14.26 13.74 -2.69
N LEU A 66 14.68 12.61 -3.27
CA LEU A 66 15.44 11.58 -2.55
C LEU A 66 16.77 12.10 -2.00
N ARG A 67 17.53 12.85 -2.80
CA ARG A 67 18.75 13.55 -2.35
C ARG A 67 18.47 14.48 -1.17
N MET A 68 17.41 15.27 -1.25
CA MET A 68 17.02 16.18 -0.16
C MET A 68 16.53 15.47 1.11
N VAL A 69 16.03 14.23 1.00
CA VAL A 69 15.64 13.36 2.12
C VAL A 69 16.87 12.70 2.75
N GLU A 70 17.83 12.23 1.95
CA GLU A 70 19.10 11.70 2.45
C GLU A 70 19.93 12.75 3.19
N GLU A 71 20.05 13.95 2.60
CA GLU A 71 20.73 15.10 3.23
C GLU A 71 20.07 15.54 4.54
N SER A 72 18.76 15.30 4.66
CA SER A 72 17.99 15.66 5.86
C SER A 72 18.37 14.84 7.09
N LYS A 73 19.09 13.72 6.90
CA LYS A 73 19.34 12.70 7.93
C LYS A 73 18.06 12.33 8.68
N ASN A 74 16.92 12.30 7.99
CA ASN A 74 15.68 11.85 8.60
C ASN A 74 15.74 10.32 8.72
N GLU A 75 16.42 9.87 9.77
CA GLU A 75 16.66 8.47 10.11
C GLU A 75 15.36 7.64 10.08
N ARG A 76 14.24 8.28 10.41
CA ARG A 76 12.91 7.65 10.36
C ARG A 76 12.45 7.35 8.94
N LEU A 77 12.61 8.28 7.99
CA LEU A 77 12.25 8.05 6.58
C LEU A 77 13.15 6.98 5.96
N THR A 78 14.46 7.05 6.19
CA THR A 78 15.41 6.03 5.71
C THR A 78 15.12 4.66 6.31
N MET A 79 14.80 4.57 7.60
CA MET A 79 14.38 3.32 8.24
C MET A 79 13.07 2.78 7.62
N LEU A 80 12.10 3.65 7.34
CA LEU A 80 10.83 3.23 6.74
C LEU A 80 11.02 2.70 5.33
N LEU A 81 11.82 3.36 4.50
CA LEU A 81 12.17 2.90 3.15
C LEU A 81 12.94 1.58 3.20
N GLY A 82 13.88 1.43 4.13
CA GLY A 82 14.59 0.16 4.35
C GLY A 82 13.65 -0.99 4.75
N LYS A 83 12.71 -0.72 5.68
CA LYS A 83 11.68 -1.70 6.06
C LYS A 83 10.75 -2.06 4.90
N MET A 84 10.42 -1.10 4.04
CA MET A 84 9.61 -1.33 2.85
C MET A 84 10.33 -2.25 1.86
N ASN A 85 11.61 -2.01 1.59
CA ASN A 85 12.42 -2.87 0.73
C ASN A 85 12.52 -4.30 1.28
N ASP A 86 12.74 -4.46 2.59
CA ASP A 86 12.75 -5.77 3.22
C ASP A 86 11.42 -6.52 3.05
N LEU A 87 10.28 -5.80 3.11
CA LEU A 87 8.96 -6.38 2.88
C LEU A 87 8.78 -6.82 1.42
N LEU A 88 9.19 -6.00 0.45
CA LEU A 88 9.11 -6.32 -0.98
C LEU A 88 9.94 -7.55 -1.34
N VAL A 89 11.19 -7.64 -0.84
CA VAL A 89 12.06 -8.81 -1.05
C VAL A 89 11.42 -10.08 -0.46
N ARG A 90 10.85 -9.99 0.75
CA ARG A 90 10.14 -11.10 1.37
C ARG A 90 8.90 -11.51 0.58
N LEU A 91 8.13 -10.54 0.07
CA LEU A 91 6.95 -10.78 -0.75
C LEU A 91 7.35 -11.53 -2.04
N GLY A 92 8.37 -11.07 -2.75
CA GLY A 92 8.88 -11.75 -3.94
C GLY A 92 9.37 -13.17 -3.67
N ALA A 93 10.00 -13.41 -2.51
CA ALA A 93 10.42 -14.76 -2.10
C ALA A 93 9.26 -15.69 -1.72
N VAL A 94 8.14 -15.15 -1.24
CA VAL A 94 6.91 -15.92 -0.96
C VAL A 94 6.18 -16.25 -2.26
N VAL A 95 6.05 -15.29 -3.18
CA VAL A 95 5.44 -15.47 -4.50
C VAL A 95 6.16 -16.56 -5.29
N ARG A 96 7.51 -16.52 -5.34
CA ARG A 96 8.32 -17.57 -5.99
C ARG A 96 8.03 -18.95 -5.41
N ARG A 97 8.07 -19.09 -4.08
CA ARG A 97 7.79 -20.37 -3.40
C ARG A 97 6.39 -20.91 -3.66
N GLN A 98 5.38 -20.04 -3.76
CA GLN A 98 4.01 -20.46 -4.09
C GLN A 98 3.87 -20.88 -5.57
N LYS A 99 4.66 -20.28 -6.47
CA LYS A 99 4.71 -20.68 -7.88
C LYS A 99 5.38 -22.05 -8.04
N ASP A 100 6.48 -22.27 -7.33
CA ASP A 100 7.23 -23.53 -7.35
C ASP A 100 6.41 -24.69 -6.75
N ALA A 101 5.68 -24.45 -5.66
CA ALA A 101 4.83 -25.46 -5.01
C ALA A 101 3.63 -25.94 -5.83
N LYS A 102 3.27 -25.24 -6.93
CA LYS A 102 2.23 -25.69 -7.88
C LYS A 102 2.80 -26.44 -9.09
N HIS A 103 4.12 -26.48 -9.25
CA HIS A 103 4.81 -27.01 -10.43
C HIS A 103 5.69 -28.24 -10.07
N ASP A 104 5.18 -29.20 -9.30
CA ASP A 104 5.86 -30.48 -9.10
C ASP A 104 5.65 -31.38 -10.33
N GLY A 105 6.52 -31.21 -11.31
CA GLY A 105 6.61 -32.04 -12.51
C GLY A 105 7.72 -31.56 -13.46
N ILE A 106 8.91 -32.13 -13.30
CA ILE A 106 10.11 -32.13 -14.19
C ILE A 106 11.24 -31.16 -13.80
N GLU A 107 12.47 -31.70 -13.90
CA GLU A 107 13.77 -31.45 -13.22
C GLU A 107 14.39 -30.04 -13.15
N PRO A 108 15.31 -29.80 -12.17
CA PRO A 108 16.03 -28.53 -12.04
C PRO A 108 17.24 -28.47 -12.98
N LEU A 109 17.36 -27.38 -13.74
CA LEU A 109 18.61 -26.98 -14.38
C LEU A 109 19.23 -25.78 -13.64
N ASN A 110 20.52 -25.96 -13.33
CA ASN A 110 21.44 -25.10 -12.58
C ASN A 110 21.25 -23.58 -12.74
N GLY A 111 21.29 -22.87 -11.61
CA GLY A 111 21.64 -21.45 -11.51
C GLY A 111 22.61 -21.23 -10.35
N PRO A 112 23.65 -20.39 -10.49
CA PRO A 112 24.80 -20.38 -9.60
C PRO A 112 24.49 -19.82 -8.21
N GLN A 113 25.01 -20.49 -7.18
CA GLN A 113 25.06 -19.97 -5.81
C GLN A 113 26.00 -18.75 -5.77
N ALA A 114 25.46 -17.57 -5.47
CA ALA A 114 26.27 -16.40 -5.13
C ALA A 114 26.23 -16.17 -3.62
N GLU A 115 27.37 -16.43 -2.97
CA GLU A 115 27.66 -16.04 -1.60
C GLU A 115 27.62 -14.51 -1.47
N VAL A 116 26.92 -13.99 -0.45
CA VAL A 116 26.83 -12.54 -0.20
C VAL A 116 27.71 -12.17 0.99
N HIS A 117 28.89 -11.61 0.71
CA HIS A 117 29.74 -10.96 1.71
C HIS A 117 29.21 -9.56 2.08
N HIS A 118 29.26 -9.26 3.39
CA HIS A 118 28.72 -8.06 4.03
C HIS A 118 29.65 -6.84 3.93
N THR A 119 29.18 -5.72 3.35
CA THR A 119 29.59 -4.35 3.75
C THR A 119 28.48 -3.31 3.49
N PRO A 120 28.33 -2.26 4.33
CA PRO A 120 27.13 -1.40 4.36
C PRO A 120 27.06 -0.34 3.25
N THR A 121 28.18 0.00 2.61
CA THR A 121 28.30 1.16 1.71
C THR A 121 27.91 0.85 0.27
N THR A 122 27.81 -0.41 -0.11
CA THR A 122 27.47 -0.86 -1.47
C THR A 122 25.95 -0.91 -1.73
N LYS A 123 25.11 -0.77 -0.68
CA LYS A 123 23.65 -0.96 -0.80
C LYS A 123 22.91 0.14 -1.56
N MET A 124 23.41 1.37 -1.64
CA MET A 124 22.72 2.44 -2.39
C MET A 124 23.06 2.44 -3.89
N LYS A 125 24.28 2.06 -4.28
CA LYS A 125 24.63 1.93 -5.71
C LYS A 125 23.99 0.72 -6.37
N ILE A 126 23.83 -0.39 -5.63
CA ILE A 126 23.13 -1.58 -6.14
C ILE A 126 21.65 -1.28 -6.37
N LEU A 127 21.03 -0.37 -5.59
CA LEU A 127 19.63 0.02 -5.79
C LEU A 127 19.41 0.90 -7.03
N GLU A 128 20.36 1.72 -7.46
CA GLU A 128 20.20 2.44 -8.74
C GLU A 128 20.42 1.53 -9.95
N GLU A 129 21.27 0.51 -9.85
CA GLU A 129 21.55 -0.39 -10.98
C GLU A 129 20.57 -1.57 -11.05
N SER A 130 19.88 -1.90 -9.96
CA SER A 130 18.81 -2.93 -9.92
C SER A 130 17.38 -2.36 -9.94
N VAL A 131 17.21 -1.03 -9.98
CA VAL A 131 15.89 -0.37 -10.07
C VAL A 131 15.84 0.60 -11.28
N ARG A 132 16.86 0.59 -12.14
CA ARG A 132 16.81 1.30 -13.43
C ARG A 132 16.06 0.45 -14.45
N ASP A 133 14.89 0.96 -14.80
CA ASP A 133 14.11 0.78 -16.04
C ASP A 133 13.61 -0.63 -16.37
N GLU A 134 14.29 -1.71 -15.99
CA GLU A 134 13.84 -3.07 -16.34
C GLU A 134 12.70 -3.59 -15.45
N ASP A 135 12.65 -3.25 -14.14
CA ASP A 135 11.67 -3.84 -13.21
C ASP A 135 10.28 -3.18 -13.22
N ASP A 136 10.15 -1.87 -13.52
CA ASP A 136 8.85 -1.21 -13.72
C ASP A 136 8.23 -1.63 -15.05
N ASP A 137 9.04 -1.69 -16.12
CA ASP A 137 8.64 -2.28 -17.41
C ASP A 137 8.35 -3.79 -17.28
N LEU A 138 9.04 -4.54 -16.41
CA LEU A 138 8.72 -5.94 -16.11
C LEU A 138 7.46 -6.10 -15.24
N ILE A 139 7.07 -5.12 -14.43
CA ILE A 139 5.81 -5.15 -13.69
C ILE A 139 4.65 -4.75 -14.62
N GLU A 140 4.80 -3.69 -15.43
CA GLU A 140 3.83 -3.31 -16.47
C GLU A 140 3.69 -4.40 -17.56
N ALA A 141 4.80 -4.98 -18.04
CA ALA A 141 4.77 -6.08 -19.01
C ALA A 141 4.29 -7.41 -18.39
N LYS A 142 4.32 -7.58 -17.07
CA LYS A 142 3.70 -8.74 -16.40
C LYS A 142 2.25 -8.51 -15.99
N LEU A 143 1.79 -7.25 -15.92
CA LEU A 143 0.38 -6.91 -15.76
C LEU A 143 -0.43 -7.23 -17.03
N ASP A 144 0.25 -7.38 -18.17
CA ASP A 144 -0.35 -7.82 -19.42
C ASP A 144 -0.58 -9.35 -19.41
N ASP A 145 -1.55 -9.79 -18.61
CA ASP A 145 -2.12 -11.15 -18.70
C ASP A 145 -2.99 -11.33 -19.97
N GLY A 146 -2.94 -10.39 -20.93
CA GLY A 146 -3.59 -10.51 -22.24
C GLY A 146 -5.12 -10.50 -22.21
N VAL A 147 -5.75 -10.06 -21.12
CA VAL A 147 -7.21 -9.97 -21.03
C VAL A 147 -7.69 -8.70 -21.69
N THR A 148 -7.88 -8.73 -23.00
CA THR A 148 -8.40 -7.61 -23.78
C THR A 148 -9.92 -7.55 -23.81
N GLU A 149 -10.59 -8.64 -23.42
CA GLU A 149 -12.04 -8.81 -23.56
C GLU A 149 -12.69 -9.29 -22.26
N GLN A 150 -13.96 -8.94 -22.10
CA GLN A 150 -14.75 -9.40 -20.96
C GLN A 150 -15.10 -10.91 -21.09
N PRO A 151 -15.29 -11.63 -19.97
CA PRO A 151 -15.76 -13.02 -20.00
C PRO A 151 -17.10 -13.15 -20.74
N SER A 152 -17.24 -14.17 -21.59
CA SER A 152 -18.47 -14.43 -22.33
C SER A 152 -19.64 -14.85 -21.43
N ILE A 153 -19.35 -15.32 -20.22
CA ILE A 153 -20.35 -15.56 -19.17
C ILE A 153 -21.11 -14.28 -18.78
N LEU A 154 -20.52 -13.09 -18.98
CA LEU A 154 -21.17 -11.83 -18.61
C LEU A 154 -22.25 -11.41 -19.61
N GLN A 155 -23.47 -11.15 -19.12
CA GLN A 155 -24.66 -10.83 -19.92
C GLN A 155 -25.29 -9.46 -19.61
N GLY A 156 -24.83 -8.78 -18.55
CA GLY A 156 -25.41 -7.53 -18.04
C GLY A 156 -25.04 -6.26 -18.82
N GLY A 157 -24.27 -6.38 -19.90
CA GLY A 157 -23.74 -5.28 -20.70
C GLY A 157 -22.24 -5.39 -20.94
N GLU A 158 -21.65 -4.30 -21.43
CA GLU A 158 -20.20 -4.19 -21.65
C GLU A 158 -19.50 -3.55 -20.44
N LEU A 159 -18.36 -4.13 -20.04
CA LEU A 159 -17.47 -3.54 -19.06
C LEU A 159 -16.84 -2.26 -19.63
N ARG A 160 -16.87 -1.19 -18.85
CA ARG A 160 -16.14 0.05 -19.18
C ARG A 160 -14.64 -0.21 -19.11
N GLN A 161 -13.86 0.58 -19.84
CA GLN A 161 -12.40 0.42 -19.92
C GLN A 161 -11.71 0.31 -18.54
N TYR A 162 -12.03 1.21 -17.61
CA TYR A 162 -11.48 1.18 -16.25
C TYR A 162 -11.91 -0.07 -15.43
N GLN A 163 -13.02 -0.72 -15.80
CA GLN A 163 -13.46 -1.98 -15.17
C GLN A 163 -12.69 -3.16 -15.73
N LEU A 164 -12.34 -3.13 -17.02
CA LEU A 164 -11.45 -4.10 -17.65
C LEU A 164 -10.03 -4.00 -17.09
N GLU A 165 -9.49 -2.79 -16.94
CA GLU A 165 -8.19 -2.57 -16.27
C GLU A 165 -8.21 -3.10 -14.82
N GLY A 166 -9.30 -2.85 -14.09
CA GLY A 166 -9.48 -3.42 -12.75
C GLY A 166 -9.56 -4.95 -12.73
N LEU A 167 -10.18 -5.56 -13.75
CA LEU A 167 -10.23 -7.01 -13.92
C LEU A 167 -8.84 -7.58 -14.21
N GLN A 168 -8.09 -6.98 -15.16
CA GLN A 168 -6.72 -7.35 -15.50
C GLN A 168 -5.83 -7.33 -14.25
N TRP A 169 -5.91 -6.24 -13.48
CA TRP A 169 -5.14 -6.12 -12.24
C TRP A 169 -5.49 -7.21 -11.23
N MET A 170 -6.78 -7.51 -11.01
CA MET A 170 -7.17 -8.59 -10.10
C MET A 170 -6.75 -9.97 -10.60
N LEU A 171 -6.77 -10.21 -11.90
CA LEU A 171 -6.30 -11.45 -12.49
C LEU A 171 -4.78 -11.62 -12.34
N PHE A 172 -4.03 -10.54 -12.54
CA PHE A 172 -2.59 -10.51 -12.29
C PHE A 172 -2.28 -10.91 -10.84
N LEU A 173 -3.01 -10.33 -9.88
CA LEU A 173 -2.88 -10.73 -8.47
C LEU A 173 -3.20 -12.21 -8.26
N PHE A 174 -4.28 -12.70 -8.88
CA PHE A 174 -4.67 -14.11 -8.79
C PHE A 174 -3.58 -15.04 -9.34
N ASN A 175 -3.07 -14.78 -10.55
CA ASN A 175 -2.04 -15.61 -11.20
C ASN A 175 -0.72 -15.62 -10.42
N ASN A 176 -0.42 -14.52 -9.71
CA ASN A 176 0.77 -14.40 -8.86
C ASN A 176 0.51 -14.80 -7.39
N ASN A 177 -0.67 -15.33 -7.06
CA ASN A 177 -1.08 -15.71 -5.70
C ASN A 177 -0.94 -14.56 -4.68
N LEU A 178 -1.18 -13.33 -5.13
CA LEU A 178 -1.16 -12.12 -4.33
C LEU A 178 -2.58 -11.74 -3.86
N ASN A 179 -2.65 -11.12 -2.69
CA ASN A 179 -3.89 -10.50 -2.21
C ASN A 179 -3.92 -9.03 -2.62
N GLY A 180 -5.12 -8.51 -2.91
CA GLY A 180 -5.32 -7.12 -3.31
C GLY A 180 -6.36 -6.40 -2.47
N ILE A 181 -6.31 -5.07 -2.51
CA ILE A 181 -7.36 -4.19 -1.98
C ILE A 181 -7.81 -3.28 -3.13
N LEU A 182 -9.08 -3.37 -3.51
CA LEU A 182 -9.70 -2.39 -4.40
C LEU A 182 -9.98 -1.12 -3.61
N ALA A 183 -9.14 -0.10 -3.80
CA ALA A 183 -9.22 1.18 -3.09
C ALA A 183 -9.89 2.29 -3.91
N ASP A 184 -10.55 1.92 -5.01
CA ASP A 184 -11.24 2.85 -5.91
C ASP A 184 -12.37 3.61 -5.21
N GLU A 185 -12.70 4.79 -5.75
CA GLU A 185 -13.86 5.59 -5.35
C GLU A 185 -15.17 4.79 -5.39
N MET A 186 -16.15 5.23 -4.60
CA MET A 186 -17.51 4.65 -4.60
C MET A 186 -18.16 4.86 -5.97
N GLY A 187 -18.96 3.88 -6.42
CA GLY A 187 -19.65 3.97 -7.72
C GLY A 187 -18.84 3.49 -8.94
N LEU A 188 -17.56 3.15 -8.79
CA LEU A 188 -16.73 2.59 -9.87
C LEU A 188 -17.00 1.11 -10.20
N GLY A 189 -18.08 0.54 -9.65
CA GLY A 189 -18.55 -0.82 -9.98
C GLY A 189 -17.65 -1.94 -9.45
N LYS A 190 -17.11 -1.80 -8.23
CA LYS A 190 -16.26 -2.83 -7.57
C LYS A 190 -16.94 -4.20 -7.52
N THR A 191 -18.25 -4.24 -7.31
CA THR A 191 -19.07 -5.46 -7.35
C THR A 191 -19.00 -6.13 -8.71
N ILE A 192 -19.25 -5.38 -9.79
CA ILE A 192 -19.20 -5.88 -11.17
C ILE A 192 -17.80 -6.37 -11.52
N ARG A 193 -16.74 -5.63 -11.13
CA ARG A 193 -15.35 -6.07 -11.30
C ARG A 193 -15.08 -7.40 -10.59
N THR A 194 -15.64 -7.59 -9.40
CA THR A 194 -15.49 -8.85 -8.65
C THR A 194 -16.22 -10.00 -9.35
N ILE A 195 -17.43 -9.76 -9.84
CA ILE A 195 -18.22 -10.76 -10.58
C ILE A 195 -17.50 -11.13 -11.88
N SER A 196 -16.93 -10.15 -12.59
CA SER A 196 -16.15 -10.39 -13.82
C SER A 196 -14.90 -11.22 -13.54
N LEU A 197 -14.21 -11.00 -12.42
CA LEU A 197 -13.09 -11.85 -12.01
C LEU A 197 -13.55 -13.29 -11.83
N ILE A 198 -14.62 -13.54 -11.07
CA ILE A 198 -15.12 -14.90 -10.85
C ILE A 198 -15.53 -15.53 -12.18
N ALA A 199 -16.27 -14.82 -13.02
CA ALA A 199 -16.66 -15.29 -14.35
C ALA A 199 -15.44 -15.69 -15.20
N TYR A 200 -14.41 -14.84 -15.23
CA TYR A 200 -13.16 -15.12 -15.94
C TYR A 200 -12.46 -16.37 -15.40
N LEU A 201 -12.38 -16.52 -14.06
CA LEU A 201 -11.77 -17.68 -13.43
C LEU A 201 -12.49 -18.99 -13.79
N MET A 202 -13.82 -18.96 -13.87
CA MET A 202 -14.63 -20.11 -14.25
C MET A 202 -14.43 -20.47 -15.72
N GLU A 203 -14.49 -19.47 -16.61
CA GLU A 203 -14.46 -19.63 -18.06
C GLU A 203 -13.07 -19.97 -18.60
N ASN A 204 -12.04 -19.22 -18.19
CA ASN A 204 -10.71 -19.27 -18.79
C ASN A 204 -9.70 -20.06 -17.96
N LYS A 205 -9.87 -20.14 -16.63
CA LYS A 205 -8.94 -20.82 -15.72
C LYS A 205 -9.49 -22.15 -15.17
N GLY A 206 -10.74 -22.49 -15.47
CA GLY A 206 -11.40 -23.72 -14.99
C GLY A 206 -11.65 -23.76 -13.48
N VAL A 207 -11.57 -22.62 -12.80
CA VAL A 207 -11.79 -22.51 -11.35
C VAL A 207 -13.25 -22.18 -11.11
N THR A 208 -14.07 -23.21 -10.92
CA THR A 208 -15.54 -23.08 -10.83
C THR A 208 -16.08 -22.76 -9.44
N GLY A 209 -15.22 -22.72 -8.43
CA GLY A 209 -15.55 -22.52 -7.03
C GLY A 209 -15.12 -23.69 -6.14
N PRO A 210 -15.40 -23.64 -4.83
CA PRO A 210 -16.25 -22.64 -4.17
C PRO A 210 -15.51 -21.32 -3.85
N HIS A 211 -16.18 -20.20 -4.12
CA HIS A 211 -15.75 -18.84 -3.77
C HIS A 211 -16.62 -18.24 -2.66
N LEU A 212 -16.03 -17.49 -1.73
CA LEU A 212 -16.74 -16.86 -0.61
C LEU A 212 -16.79 -15.34 -0.78
N ILE A 213 -17.97 -14.76 -0.64
CA ILE A 213 -18.18 -13.31 -0.58
C ILE A 213 -18.76 -12.99 0.79
N VAL A 214 -18.08 -12.13 1.53
CA VAL A 214 -18.51 -11.62 2.83
C VAL A 214 -18.83 -10.14 2.68
N ALA A 215 -20.09 -9.76 2.86
CA ALA A 215 -20.54 -8.38 2.69
C ALA A 215 -21.43 -7.94 3.87
N PRO A 216 -21.64 -6.63 4.07
CA PRO A 216 -22.62 -6.13 5.02
C PRO A 216 -24.01 -6.68 4.70
N LYS A 217 -24.84 -6.90 5.73
CA LYS A 217 -26.17 -7.48 5.53
C LYS A 217 -27.04 -6.65 4.57
N ALA A 218 -26.88 -5.33 4.60
CA ALA A 218 -27.59 -4.40 3.72
C ALA A 218 -27.18 -4.54 2.24
N ALA A 219 -25.95 -4.99 1.95
CA ALA A 219 -25.42 -5.15 0.59
C ALA A 219 -25.77 -6.50 -0.05
N LEU A 220 -26.18 -7.51 0.73
CA LEU A 220 -26.46 -8.85 0.21
C LEU A 220 -27.51 -8.89 -0.92
N PRO A 221 -28.64 -8.14 -0.83
CA PRO A 221 -29.61 -8.11 -1.93
C PRO A 221 -29.01 -7.56 -3.22
N ASN A 222 -28.14 -6.55 -3.11
CA ASN A 222 -27.44 -5.98 -4.25
C ASN A 222 -26.52 -7.02 -4.89
N TRP A 223 -25.69 -7.71 -4.10
CA TRP A 223 -24.82 -8.77 -4.60
C TRP A 223 -25.60 -9.86 -5.37
N ILE A 224 -26.72 -10.33 -4.82
CA ILE A 224 -27.56 -11.34 -5.50
C ILE A 224 -28.16 -10.80 -6.79
N ASN A 225 -28.64 -9.55 -6.80
CA ASN A 225 -29.19 -8.91 -7.99
C ASN A 225 -28.12 -8.75 -9.09
N GLU A 226 -26.91 -8.33 -8.71
CA GLU A 226 -25.79 -8.16 -9.64
C GLU A 226 -25.36 -9.52 -10.24
N PHE A 227 -25.27 -10.59 -9.45
CA PHE A 227 -25.03 -11.93 -10.00
C PHE A 227 -26.13 -12.38 -10.96
N SER A 228 -27.39 -12.16 -10.60
CA SER A 228 -28.54 -12.53 -11.45
C SER A 228 -28.57 -11.75 -12.76
N THR A 229 -28.10 -10.50 -12.74
CA THR A 229 -28.08 -9.62 -13.90
C THR A 229 -26.86 -9.87 -14.79
N TRP A 230 -25.68 -9.93 -14.20
CA TRP A 230 -24.42 -9.98 -14.92
C TRP A 230 -23.97 -11.40 -15.25
N ALA A 231 -24.22 -12.38 -14.38
CA ALA A 231 -23.70 -13.73 -14.54
C ALA A 231 -24.70 -14.80 -14.07
N PRO A 232 -25.90 -14.91 -14.71
CA PRO A 232 -26.97 -15.80 -14.26
C PRO A 232 -26.61 -17.30 -14.31
N SER A 233 -25.60 -17.69 -15.09
CA SER A 233 -25.11 -19.06 -15.16
C SER A 233 -24.23 -19.45 -13.96
N ILE A 234 -23.76 -18.47 -13.17
CA ILE A 234 -22.97 -18.74 -11.96
C ILE A 234 -23.92 -19.06 -10.82
N ALA A 235 -23.74 -20.25 -10.22
CA ALA A 235 -24.53 -20.70 -9.09
C ALA A 235 -24.12 -19.96 -7.79
N ALA A 236 -24.65 -18.75 -7.62
CA ALA A 236 -24.45 -17.89 -6.45
C ALA A 236 -25.54 -18.11 -5.39
N TYR A 237 -25.13 -18.56 -4.20
CA TYR A 237 -26.01 -18.91 -3.10
C TYR A 237 -25.93 -17.90 -1.96
N LEU A 238 -27.09 -17.38 -1.54
CA LEU A 238 -27.21 -16.56 -0.34
C LEU A 238 -27.28 -17.43 0.92
N TYR A 239 -26.27 -17.35 1.78
CA TYR A 239 -26.27 -17.97 3.09
C TYR A 239 -26.70 -16.95 4.16
N ASP A 240 -28.01 -16.91 4.43
CA ASP A 240 -28.64 -16.12 5.48
C ASP A 240 -29.86 -16.88 6.06
N GLY A 241 -30.49 -16.33 7.10
CA GLY A 241 -31.73 -16.85 7.67
C GLY A 241 -31.57 -17.41 9.08
N ARG A 242 -32.64 -18.02 9.58
CA ARG A 242 -32.69 -18.59 10.93
C ARG A 242 -31.87 -19.88 11.01
N ARG A 243 -31.49 -20.27 12.23
CA ARG A 243 -30.62 -21.43 12.48
C ARG A 243 -31.13 -22.72 11.81
N GLU A 244 -32.44 -22.95 11.79
CA GLU A 244 -33.05 -24.13 11.16
C GLU A 244 -32.92 -24.11 9.64
N GLN A 245 -33.20 -22.97 9.01
CA GLN A 245 -33.01 -22.77 7.57
C GLN A 245 -31.54 -22.98 7.19
N ARG A 246 -30.62 -22.43 7.98
CA ARG A 246 -29.18 -22.58 7.74
C ARG A 246 -28.71 -24.02 7.90
N LYS A 247 -29.27 -24.82 8.81
CA LYS A 247 -28.97 -26.27 8.89
C LYS A 247 -29.36 -27.01 7.61
N ALA A 248 -30.49 -26.65 7.01
CA ALA A 248 -30.90 -27.22 5.74
C ALA A 248 -29.94 -26.79 4.60
N MET A 249 -29.60 -25.50 4.52
CA MET A 249 -28.60 -24.99 3.56
C MET A 249 -27.24 -25.68 3.73
N GLN A 250 -26.75 -25.85 4.95
CA GLN A 250 -25.48 -26.54 5.22
C GLN A 250 -25.48 -27.97 4.68
N LYS A 251 -26.62 -28.68 4.79
CA LYS A 251 -26.77 -30.04 4.26
C LYS A 251 -26.69 -30.06 2.73
N GLU A 252 -27.31 -29.08 2.07
CA GLU A 252 -27.25 -28.91 0.61
C GLU A 252 -25.84 -28.52 0.13
N LEU A 253 -25.24 -27.51 0.77
CA LEU A 253 -23.88 -27.02 0.45
C LEU A 253 -22.82 -28.10 0.66
N SER A 254 -23.01 -29.02 1.61
CA SER A 254 -22.10 -30.15 1.82
C SER A 254 -22.08 -31.13 0.64
N GLN A 255 -23.05 -31.07 -0.28
CA GLN A 255 -23.08 -31.87 -1.51
C GLN A 255 -22.22 -31.26 -2.64
N GLY A 256 -21.63 -30.08 -2.43
CA GLY A 256 -20.60 -29.51 -3.31
C GLY A 256 -21.11 -28.89 -4.62
N LYS A 257 -22.40 -28.56 -4.74
CA LYS A 257 -23.01 -28.03 -5.97
C LYS A 257 -23.23 -26.51 -5.93
N PHE A 258 -22.18 -25.74 -5.68
CA PHE A 258 -22.26 -24.27 -5.76
C PHE A 258 -20.93 -23.65 -6.19
N SER A 259 -21.01 -22.52 -6.88
CA SER A 259 -19.83 -21.78 -7.33
C SER A 259 -19.46 -20.66 -6.36
N VAL A 260 -20.46 -19.92 -5.88
CA VAL A 260 -20.26 -18.75 -5.01
C VAL A 260 -21.18 -18.85 -3.80
N LEU A 261 -20.64 -18.61 -2.60
CA LEU A 261 -21.42 -18.43 -1.38
C LEU A 261 -21.32 -16.98 -0.93
N ILE A 262 -22.45 -16.32 -0.73
CA ILE A 262 -22.55 -14.93 -0.27
C ILE A 262 -23.13 -14.92 1.13
N THR A 263 -22.45 -14.26 2.07
CA THR A 263 -22.92 -14.17 3.45
C THR A 263 -22.45 -12.88 4.13
N HIS A 264 -22.82 -12.71 5.40
CA HIS A 264 -22.43 -11.54 6.19
C HIS A 264 -21.59 -11.90 7.41
N TYR A 265 -20.91 -10.89 7.94
CA TYR A 265 -19.91 -10.99 9.01
C TYR A 265 -20.38 -11.81 10.23
N ASP A 266 -21.59 -11.58 10.74
CA ASP A 266 -22.09 -12.33 11.90
C ASP A 266 -22.15 -13.85 11.66
N LEU A 267 -22.49 -14.29 10.44
CA LEU A 267 -22.62 -15.70 10.12
C LEU A 267 -21.27 -16.38 9.92
N ILE A 268 -20.26 -15.64 9.45
CA ILE A 268 -18.87 -16.11 9.45
C ILE A 268 -18.43 -16.52 10.86
N ILE A 269 -18.79 -15.72 11.86
CA ILE A 269 -18.42 -15.98 13.26
C ILE A 269 -19.28 -17.11 13.84
N LYS A 270 -20.62 -17.02 13.68
CA LYS A 270 -21.58 -17.98 14.28
C LYS A 270 -21.43 -19.38 13.71
N ASP A 271 -21.20 -19.51 12.40
CA ASP A 271 -21.16 -20.79 11.70
C ASP A 271 -19.74 -21.15 11.20
N LYS A 272 -18.72 -20.55 11.83
CA LYS A 272 -17.28 -20.78 11.58
C LYS A 272 -16.92 -22.27 11.49
N ALA A 273 -17.50 -23.10 12.35
CA ALA A 273 -17.22 -24.53 12.41
C ALA A 273 -17.64 -25.28 11.13
N PHE A 274 -18.67 -24.80 10.44
CA PHE A 274 -19.09 -25.33 9.14
C PHE A 274 -18.26 -24.73 8.02
N LEU A 275 -18.17 -23.40 7.95
CA LEU A 275 -17.52 -22.68 6.85
C LEU A 275 -16.01 -23.01 6.70
N LYS A 276 -15.34 -23.34 7.80
CA LYS A 276 -13.94 -23.80 7.80
C LYS A 276 -13.71 -25.16 7.13
N LYS A 277 -14.75 -25.99 7.00
CA LYS A 277 -14.64 -27.30 6.35
C LYS A 277 -14.59 -27.19 4.83
N ILE A 278 -15.02 -26.06 4.28
CA ILE A 278 -15.02 -25.79 2.85
C ILE A 278 -13.64 -25.23 2.48
N HIS A 279 -13.02 -25.80 1.44
CA HIS A 279 -11.77 -25.29 0.88
C HIS A 279 -12.10 -24.22 -0.16
N TRP A 280 -12.00 -22.96 0.25
CA TRP A 280 -12.32 -21.81 -0.59
C TRP A 280 -11.19 -21.50 -1.57
N HIS A 281 -11.50 -21.35 -2.85
CA HIS A 281 -10.52 -20.94 -3.87
C HIS A 281 -10.23 -19.44 -3.83
N TYR A 282 -11.26 -18.64 -3.55
CA TYR A 282 -11.13 -17.19 -3.49
C TYR A 282 -12.10 -16.63 -2.45
N MET A 283 -11.68 -15.58 -1.74
CA MET A 283 -12.51 -14.90 -0.75
C MET A 283 -12.49 -13.40 -1.02
N VAL A 284 -13.68 -12.81 -1.11
CA VAL A 284 -13.88 -11.37 -1.25
C VAL A 284 -14.54 -10.86 0.02
N VAL A 285 -14.00 -9.77 0.55
CA VAL A 285 -14.52 -9.10 1.74
C VAL A 285 -14.91 -7.68 1.35
N ASP A 286 -16.21 -7.44 1.30
CA ASP A 286 -16.81 -6.15 1.00
C ASP A 286 -17.14 -5.41 2.29
N LYS A 287 -16.80 -4.14 2.38
CA LYS A 287 -17.03 -3.31 3.56
C LYS A 287 -18.08 -2.25 3.24
N ASP A 288 -19.00 -2.04 4.17
CA ASP A 288 -19.94 -0.92 4.05
C ASP A 288 -19.15 0.36 4.24
N THR A 289 -19.20 1.23 3.23
CA THR A 289 -18.88 2.65 3.37
C THR A 289 -20.19 3.36 3.64
N GLY A 290 -20.74 3.11 4.84
CA GLY A 290 -21.79 3.94 5.43
C GLY A 290 -21.20 5.15 6.11
#